data_AF-A0A9E5I5L3-F1
#
_entry.id   AF-A0A9E5I5L3-F1
#
_cell.length_a   1.000
_cell.length_b   1.000
_cell.length_c   1.000
_cell.angle_alpha   90.00
_cell.angle_beta   90.00
_cell.angle_gamma   90.00
#
_symmetry.space_group_name_H-M   'P 1'
#
loop_
_entity.id
_entity.type
_entity.pdbx_description
1 polymer ?
#
loop_
_entity_poly.entity_id
_entity_poly.type
_entity_poly.pdbx_seq_one_letter_code
_entity_poly.pdbx_strand_id
1 'polypeptide(L)'
;LELKPAPRILNKIRSLAPESRIVGWKWEAEGALAELRQSARKQIEECRSDACVLNGPAYGDGYLFMPKTGESTRCAHPAELGTVLAAFLGPA
;
A
#
# COMPACT_ATOMS: atom_id res chain seq x y z
N LEU A 1 11.13 -22.87 -18.43
CA LEU A 1 11.19 -22.23 -17.10
C LEU A 1 9.89 -22.57 -16.38
N GLU A 2 9.96 -23.17 -15.20
CA GLU A 2 8.78 -23.46 -14.37
C GLU A 2 8.84 -22.56 -13.14
N LEU A 3 7.78 -21.77 -12.90
CA LEU A 3 7.70 -20.84 -11.79
C LEU A 3 6.82 -21.41 -10.68
N LYS A 4 7.26 -21.27 -9.44
CA LYS A 4 6.48 -21.63 -8.25
C LYS A 4 6.07 -20.36 -7.51
N PRO A 5 4.84 -20.28 -6.97
CA PRO A 5 4.41 -19.12 -6.19
C PRO A 5 5.31 -18.93 -4.97
N ALA A 6 5.82 -17.71 -4.80
CA ALA A 6 6.51 -17.34 -3.58
C ALA A 6 5.52 -17.29 -2.40
N PRO A 7 5.87 -17.82 -1.21
CA PRO A 7 5.05 -17.66 -0.02
C PRO A 7 4.78 -16.18 0.28
N ARG A 8 3.51 -15.82 0.47
CA ARG A 8 3.15 -14.46 0.90
C ARG A 8 3.61 -14.24 2.34
N ILE A 9 4.43 -13.21 2.56
CA ILE A 9 4.93 -12.80 3.88
C ILE A 9 4.01 -11.76 4.53
N LEU A 10 3.43 -10.86 3.72
CA LEU A 10 2.69 -9.69 4.19
C LEU A 10 1.51 -10.04 5.12
N ASN A 11 0.80 -11.14 4.85
CA ASN A 11 -0.31 -11.61 5.68
C ASN A 11 0.11 -12.11 7.07
N LYS A 12 1.40 -12.40 7.29
CA LYS A 12 1.95 -12.83 8.58
C LYS A 12 2.43 -11.65 9.41
N ILE A 13 2.71 -10.49 8.81
CA ILE A 13 3.36 -9.36 9.48
C ILE A 13 2.52 -8.84 10.65
N ARG A 14 1.19 -8.73 10.50
CA ARG A 14 0.32 -8.29 11.62
C ARG A 14 0.46 -9.19 12.85
N SER A 15 0.63 -10.50 12.68
CA SER A 15 0.81 -11.40 13.82
C SER A 15 2.18 -11.25 14.48
N LEU A 16 3.21 -10.82 13.73
CA LEU A 16 4.57 -10.61 14.23
C LEU A 16 4.77 -9.21 14.82
N ALA A 17 3.97 -8.23 14.39
CA ALA A 17 4.02 -6.84 14.83
C ALA A 17 2.59 -6.31 15.08
N PRO A 18 1.92 -6.75 16.16
CA PRO A 18 0.49 -6.48 16.38
C PRO A 18 0.16 -5.00 16.48
N GLU A 19 1.01 -4.22 17.14
CA GLU A 19 0.78 -2.79 17.43
C GLU A 19 1.44 -1.84 16.43
N SER A 20 2.22 -2.36 15.47
CA SER A 20 2.91 -1.52 14.50
C SER A 20 1.95 -0.99 13.43
N ARG A 21 2.26 0.21 12.90
CA ARG A 21 1.66 0.70 11.65
C ARG A 21 2.23 -0.08 10.47
N ILE A 22 1.39 -0.80 9.74
CA ILE A 22 1.78 -1.60 8.58
C ILE A 22 1.29 -0.90 7.32
N VAL A 23 2.22 -0.51 6.44
CA VAL A 23 1.91 0.09 5.14
C VAL A 23 2.37 -0.86 4.04
N GLY A 24 1.42 -1.36 3.24
CA GLY A 24 1.73 -2.16 2.06
C GLY A 24 2.06 -1.30 0.85
N TRP A 25 2.65 -1.91 -0.17
CA TRP A 25 2.83 -1.29 -1.49
C TRP A 25 2.09 -2.11 -2.53
N LYS A 26 1.52 -1.43 -3.52
CA LYS A 26 0.80 -2.04 -4.63
C LYS A 26 1.22 -1.36 -5.93
N TRP A 27 2.06 -2.08 -6.65
CA TRP A 27 2.53 -1.69 -7.98
C TRP A 27 1.82 -2.53 -9.04
N GLU A 28 1.25 -1.90 -10.05
CA GLU A 28 0.64 -2.58 -11.19
C GLU A 28 1.10 -1.93 -12.50
N ALA A 29 1.52 -2.77 -13.45
CA ALA A 29 1.99 -2.36 -14.78
C ALA A 29 0.84 -1.91 -15.67
N GLU A 30 -0.30 -2.59 -15.57
CA GLU A 30 -1.45 -2.45 -16.47
C GLU A 30 -2.74 -2.53 -15.65
N GLY A 31 -3.86 -2.16 -16.28
CA GLY A 31 -5.18 -2.17 -15.65
C GLY A 31 -5.70 -0.78 -15.30
N ALA A 32 -6.97 -0.72 -14.91
CA ALA A 32 -7.62 0.54 -14.58
C ALA A 32 -7.31 0.97 -13.14
N LEU A 33 -7.29 2.29 -12.89
CA LEU A 33 -7.12 2.84 -11.54
C LEU A 33 -8.14 2.27 -10.53
N ALA A 34 -9.35 1.96 -10.98
CA ALA A 34 -10.38 1.33 -10.15
C ALA A 34 -9.99 -0.08 -9.68
N GLU A 35 -9.41 -0.88 -10.58
CA GLU A 35 -8.95 -2.24 -10.29
C GLU A 35 -7.74 -2.21 -9.34
N LEU A 36 -6.80 -1.30 -9.59
CA LEU A 36 -5.66 -1.07 -8.70
C LEU A 36 -6.13 -0.69 -7.28
N ARG A 37 -7.10 0.21 -7.16
CA ARG A 37 -7.71 0.61 -5.87
C ARG A 37 -8.42 -0.57 -5.20
N GLN A 38 -9.18 -1.36 -5.95
CA GLN A 38 -9.85 -2.54 -5.42
C GLN A 38 -8.84 -3.57 -4.91
N SER A 39 -7.78 -3.82 -5.68
CA SER A 39 -6.70 -4.75 -5.34
C SER A 39 -5.94 -4.30 -4.09
N ALA A 40 -5.67 -3.00 -3.97
CA ALA A 40 -5.06 -2.43 -2.77
C ALA A 40 -5.97 -2.52 -1.53
N ARG A 41 -7.30 -2.33 -1.69
CA ARG A 41 -8.25 -2.49 -0.58
C ARG A 41 -8.32 -3.94 -0.10
N LYS A 42 -8.36 -4.88 -1.04
CA LYS A 42 -8.27 -6.32 -0.75
C LYS A 42 -6.98 -6.67 -0.01
N GLN A 43 -5.84 -6.11 -0.41
CA GLN A 43 -4.58 -6.29 0.31
C GLN A 43 -4.65 -5.77 1.76
N ILE A 44 -5.21 -4.58 1.97
CA ILE A 44 -5.40 -4.00 3.32
C ILE A 44 -6.23 -4.93 4.21
N GLU A 45 -7.32 -5.46 3.67
CA GLU A 45 -8.22 -6.36 4.38
C GLU A 45 -7.56 -7.71 4.68
N GLU A 46 -7.03 -8.39 3.66
CA GLU A 46 -6.42 -9.72 3.78
C GLU A 46 -5.18 -9.72 4.69
N CYS A 47 -4.37 -8.66 4.61
CA CYS A 47 -3.13 -8.57 5.38
C CYS A 47 -3.30 -7.84 6.72
N ARG A 48 -4.49 -7.28 6.99
CA ARG A 48 -4.78 -6.44 8.16
C ARG A 48 -3.76 -5.30 8.30
N SER A 49 -3.36 -4.72 7.18
CA SER A 49 -2.49 -3.53 7.15
C SER A 49 -3.30 -2.27 7.42
N ASP A 50 -2.62 -1.18 7.76
CA ASP A 50 -3.27 0.08 8.11
C ASP A 50 -3.36 1.04 6.92
N ALA A 51 -2.53 0.84 5.90
CA ALA A 51 -2.59 1.57 4.64
C ALA A 51 -1.94 0.77 3.50
N CYS A 52 -2.08 1.30 2.28
CA CYS A 52 -1.40 0.83 1.08
C CYS A 52 -0.96 2.02 0.22
N VAL A 53 0.27 2.00 -0.29
CA VAL A 53 0.75 2.95 -1.30
C VAL A 53 0.54 2.33 -2.68
N LEU A 54 -0.14 3.04 -3.56
CA LEU A 54 -0.33 2.65 -4.96
C LEU A 54 0.68 3.40 -5.83
N ASN A 55 1.31 2.70 -6.76
CA ASN A 55 2.21 3.25 -7.76
C ASN A 55 2.25 2.39 -9.03
N GLY A 56 3.04 2.84 -10.02
CA GLY A 56 3.24 2.14 -11.27
C GLY A 56 2.37 2.67 -12.43
N PRO A 57 2.58 2.17 -13.65
CA PRO A 57 1.91 2.73 -14.83
C PRO A 57 0.38 2.69 -14.79
N ALA A 58 -0.23 1.68 -14.15
CA ALA A 58 -1.69 1.62 -13.97
C ALA A 58 -2.25 2.73 -13.05
N TYR A 59 -1.40 3.29 -12.17
CA TYR A 59 -1.72 4.49 -11.39
C TYR A 59 -1.43 5.77 -12.18
N GLY A 60 -0.31 5.80 -12.90
CA GLY A 60 0.28 6.98 -13.51
C GLY A 60 1.41 7.56 -12.65
N ASP A 61 1.74 8.83 -12.90
CA ASP A 61 2.85 9.50 -12.21
C ASP A 61 2.56 9.75 -10.72
N GLY A 62 3.59 9.46 -9.91
CA GLY A 62 3.59 9.68 -8.47
C GLY A 62 3.06 8.48 -7.68
N TYR A 63 2.38 8.79 -6.57
CA TYR A 63 1.91 7.82 -5.59
C TYR A 63 0.53 8.21 -5.05
N LEU A 64 -0.26 7.21 -4.65
CA LEU A 64 -1.42 7.41 -3.80
C LEU A 64 -1.21 6.70 -2.47
N PHE A 65 -1.17 7.46 -1.38
CA PHE A 65 -1.31 6.89 -0.05
C PHE A 65 -2.78 6.63 0.24
N MET A 66 -3.15 5.36 0.45
CA MET A 66 -4.52 4.94 0.73
C MET A 66 -4.59 4.31 2.13
N PRO A 67 -5.04 5.05 3.16
CA PRO A 67 -5.25 4.48 4.48
C PRO A 67 -6.46 3.53 4.47
N LYS A 68 -6.50 2.60 5.43
CA LYS A 68 -7.65 1.72 5.66
C LYS A 68 -8.93 2.52 5.95
N THR A 69 -8.77 3.65 6.64
CA THR A 69 -9.86 4.56 7.03
C THR A 69 -9.45 5.99 6.71
N GLY A 70 -10.38 6.80 6.20
CA GLY A 70 -10.13 8.18 5.83
C GLY A 70 -9.85 8.39 4.35
N GLU A 71 -9.45 9.60 4.00
CA GLU A 71 -9.20 10.01 2.62
C GLU A 71 -7.83 9.57 2.12
N SER A 72 -7.75 9.27 0.82
CA SER A 72 -6.48 8.95 0.16
C SER A 72 -5.77 10.23 -0.28
N THR A 73 -4.45 10.27 -0.14
CA THR A 73 -3.63 11.44 -0.47
C THR A 73 -2.76 11.15 -1.69
N ARG A 74 -2.89 11.96 -2.73
CA ARG A 74 -2.00 11.93 -3.88
C ARG A 74 -0.68 12.63 -3.53
N CYS A 75 0.43 12.03 -3.92
CA CYS A 75 1.78 12.56 -3.76
C CYS A 75 2.46 12.54 -5.13
N ALA A 76 2.85 13.70 -5.66
CA ALA A 76 3.52 13.78 -6.96
C ALA A 76 4.97 13.29 -6.88
N HIS A 77 5.62 13.51 -5.74
CA HIS A 77 7.03 13.20 -5.54
C HIS A 77 7.26 12.33 -4.30
N PRO A 78 8.38 11.55 -4.26
CA PRO A 78 8.72 10.74 -3.09
C PRO A 78 8.84 11.54 -1.79
N ALA A 79 9.25 12.82 -1.86
CA ALA A 79 9.33 13.69 -0.69
C ALA A 79 7.93 13.95 -0.06
N GLU A 80 6.91 14.16 -0.88
CA GLU A 80 5.53 14.33 -0.41
C GLU A 80 5.01 13.03 0.23
N LEU A 81 5.29 11.88 -0.39
CA LEU A 81 4.95 10.58 0.19
C LEU A 81 5.64 10.39 1.55
N GLY A 82 6.92 10.78 1.67
CA GLY A 82 7.66 10.75 2.93
C GLY A 82 6.98 11.57 4.02
N THR A 83 6.53 12.79 3.71
CA THR A 83 5.78 13.65 4.64
C THR A 83 4.45 13.00 5.06
N VAL A 84 3.70 12.42 4.13
CA VAL A 84 2.43 11.73 4.43
C VAL A 84 2.66 10.51 5.33
N LEU A 85 3.69 9.71 5.05
CA LEU A 85 4.04 8.55 5.85
C LEU A 85 4.49 8.95 7.26
N ALA A 86 5.31 10.00 7.39
CA ALA A 86 5.73 10.52 8.69
C ALA A 86 4.53 11.02 9.51
N ALA A 87 3.62 11.78 8.88
CA ALA A 87 2.39 12.22 9.53
C ALA A 87 1.50 11.04 9.96
N PHE A 88 1.43 9.98 9.16
CA PHE A 88 0.66 8.77 9.47
C PHE A 88 1.22 7.97 10.66
N LEU A 89 2.55 7.95 10.84
CA LEU A 89 3.19 7.31 11.98
C LEU A 89 2.87 8.06 13.29
N GLY A 90 2.63 9.37 13.21
CA GLY A 90 2.41 10.22 14.38
C GLY A 90 3.72 10.56 15.12
N PRO A 91 3.64 11.31 16.22
CA PRO A 91 4.81 11.54 17.07
C PRO A 91 5.31 10.23 17.66
N ALA A 92 6.64 10.11 17.77
CA ALA A 92 7.32 8.99 18.42
C ALA A 92 7.19 9.03 19.95
#